data_AF-A0A8T4WUA1-F1
#
_entry.id   AF-A0A8T4WUA1-F1
#
_cell.length_a   1.000
_cell.length_b   1.000
_cell.length_c   1.000
_cell.angle_alpha   90.00
_cell.angle_beta   90.00
_cell.angle_gamma   90.00
#
_symmetry.space_group_name_H-M   'P 1'
#
loop_
_entity.id
_entity.type
_entity.pdbx_description
1 polymer ?
#
loop_
_entity_poly.entity_id
_entity_poly.type
_entity_poly.pdbx_seq_one_letter_code
_entity_poly.pdbx_strand_id
1 'polypeptide(L)'
;MGEKWETVKVRSKHDDRIRKLFYILMLVFAVWIIYTITFNFAGDLFELINPILNGLVTIFLVVGIFSLIFHGKYGRIKTRDILKFLTGVSFVLTFLTIIIGYSLYQPVLVPFFGGYLSGLGAFIMPLVVSLIFFLSYLAGLLILLLQGFGLVSLIVLFQRKYFGKIFEDVKEAEESESLLNTTYKKFLRWFFDIPEVLDTGEMKIDEETSQDSFSWENFRSAFFLEAIVASIMAIYISLNPLLLAERSLSELFALASAVSYFIPVVVIPLFIFKRLKVKIPGPAADFFLFEGARSRLLGLVLTLGTIFLFLRLALKAVDPEILVYSFIFYLVGFLVNTFFITFVYFNYFEGPLAEDLLDEFDEKG
;
A
#
# COMPACT_ATOMS: atom_id res chain seq x y z
N MET A 1 -7.80 -30.32 15.57
CA MET A 1 -8.86 -29.29 15.64
C MET A 1 -8.63 -28.31 16.79
N GLY A 2 -8.48 -28.72 18.06
CA GLY A 2 -8.39 -27.79 19.20
C GLY A 2 -7.32 -26.68 19.11
N GLU A 3 -6.11 -26.99 18.63
CA GLU A 3 -5.02 -26.00 18.54
C GLU A 3 -5.27 -24.92 17.46
N LYS A 4 -5.86 -25.27 16.31
CA LYS A 4 -6.25 -24.31 15.26
C LYS A 4 -7.33 -23.35 15.76
N TRP A 5 -8.38 -23.85 16.42
CA TRP A 5 -9.47 -23.03 16.98
C TRP A 5 -8.99 -22.03 18.04
N GLU A 6 -7.99 -22.39 18.84
CA GLU A 6 -7.40 -21.47 19.82
C GLU A 6 -6.65 -20.32 19.12
N THR A 7 -5.96 -20.59 18.02
CA THR A 7 -5.28 -19.52 17.25
C THR A 7 -6.26 -18.54 16.60
N VAL A 8 -7.39 -19.00 16.08
CA VAL A 8 -8.42 -18.14 15.45
C VAL A 8 -9.08 -17.24 16.51
N LYS A 9 -9.43 -17.79 17.68
CA LYS A 9 -10.01 -17.00 18.79
C LYS A 9 -9.05 -15.95 19.37
N VAL A 10 -7.75 -16.25 19.41
CA VAL A 10 -6.74 -15.27 19.86
C VAL A 10 -6.57 -14.16 18.83
N ARG A 11 -6.56 -14.49 17.53
CA ARG A 11 -6.51 -13.53 16.42
C ARG A 11 -7.68 -12.56 16.46
N SER A 12 -8.92 -13.06 16.58
CA SER A 12 -10.12 -12.21 16.62
C SER A 12 -10.12 -11.20 17.79
N LYS A 13 -9.55 -11.59 18.94
CA LYS A 13 -9.38 -10.68 20.10
C LYS A 13 -8.34 -9.59 19.86
N HIS A 14 -7.26 -9.90 19.14
CA HIS A 14 -6.24 -8.91 18.75
C HIS A 14 -6.80 -7.92 17.74
N ASP A 15 -7.51 -8.42 16.74
CA ASP A 15 -8.26 -7.65 15.74
C ASP A 15 -9.23 -6.66 16.37
N ASP A 16 -10.03 -7.10 17.33
CA ASP A 16 -10.96 -6.24 18.06
C ASP A 16 -10.26 -5.08 18.78
N ARG A 17 -9.06 -5.33 19.33
CA ARG A 17 -8.25 -4.28 19.97
C ARG A 17 -7.71 -3.28 18.96
N ILE A 18 -7.19 -3.77 17.83
CA ILE A 18 -6.69 -2.93 16.73
C ILE A 18 -7.82 -2.07 16.16
N ARG A 19 -9.00 -2.66 15.93
CA ARG A 19 -10.19 -1.94 15.45
C ARG A 19 -10.64 -0.85 16.43
N LYS A 20 -10.71 -1.15 17.73
CA LYS A 20 -11.06 -0.15 18.76
C LYS A 20 -10.04 0.99 18.79
N LEU A 21 -8.75 0.68 18.77
CA LEU A 21 -7.69 1.68 18.72
C LEU A 21 -7.84 2.57 17.48
N PHE A 22 -8.03 1.98 16.31
CA PHE A 22 -8.23 2.72 15.07
C PHE A 22 -9.43 3.67 15.15
N TYR A 23 -10.59 3.23 15.66
CA TYR A 23 -11.76 4.10 15.83
C TYR A 23 -11.52 5.24 16.81
N ILE A 24 -10.82 5.00 17.92
CA ILE A 24 -10.45 6.06 18.86
C ILE A 24 -9.54 7.09 18.17
N LEU A 25 -8.53 6.62 17.45
CA LEU A 25 -7.61 7.48 16.70
C LEU A 25 -8.32 8.28 15.61
N MET A 26 -9.22 7.64 14.85
CA MET A 26 -10.04 8.31 13.84
C MET A 26 -10.98 9.35 14.43
N LEU A 27 -11.54 9.12 15.62
CA LEU A 27 -12.38 10.09 16.32
C LEU A 27 -11.55 11.31 16.76
N VAL A 28 -10.40 11.09 17.39
CA VAL A 28 -9.47 12.17 17.77
C VAL A 28 -9.03 12.96 16.53
N PHE A 29 -8.72 12.25 15.45
CA PHE A 29 -8.32 12.83 14.19
C PHE A 29 -9.44 13.65 13.53
N ALA A 30 -10.69 13.16 13.55
CA ALA A 30 -11.84 13.89 13.06
C ALA A 30 -12.07 15.19 13.86
N VAL A 31 -11.94 15.15 15.18
CA VAL A 31 -12.00 16.35 16.03
C VAL A 31 -10.89 17.34 15.66
N TRP A 32 -9.68 16.84 15.44
CA TRP A 32 -8.55 17.66 15.00
C TRP A 32 -8.77 18.28 13.61
N ILE A 33 -9.33 17.54 12.65
CA ILE A 33 -9.71 18.09 11.33
C ILE A 33 -10.74 19.21 11.50
N ILE A 34 -11.79 18.99 12.29
CA ILE A 34 -12.83 20.01 12.53
C ILE A 34 -12.21 21.27 13.14
N TYR A 35 -11.31 21.10 14.11
CA TYR A 35 -10.56 22.21 14.71
C TYR A 35 -9.73 22.95 13.66
N THR A 36 -8.96 22.23 12.83
CA THR A 36 -8.14 22.84 11.76
C THR A 36 -9.01 23.58 10.74
N ILE A 37 -10.13 23.00 10.32
CA ILE A 37 -11.09 23.66 9.40
C ILE A 37 -11.65 24.94 10.02
N THR A 38 -12.02 24.89 11.30
CA THR A 38 -12.72 26.00 11.96
C THR A 38 -11.79 27.18 12.27
N PHE A 39 -10.55 26.90 12.68
CA PHE A 39 -9.64 27.91 13.23
C PHE A 39 -8.45 28.26 12.33
N ASN A 40 -8.04 27.36 11.42
CA ASN A 40 -6.80 27.49 10.67
C ASN A 40 -7.00 27.44 9.14
N PHE A 41 -8.22 27.24 8.63
CA PHE A 41 -8.44 27.13 7.20
C PHE A 41 -8.45 28.51 6.52
N ALA A 42 -7.44 28.76 5.70
CA ALA A 42 -7.28 30.01 4.96
C ALA A 42 -7.93 30.00 3.56
N GLY A 43 -8.63 28.92 3.18
CA GLY A 43 -9.37 28.83 1.91
C GLY A 43 -8.75 27.94 0.83
N ASP A 44 -7.54 27.41 1.05
CA ASP A 44 -6.85 26.53 0.10
C ASP A 44 -7.13 25.04 0.38
N LEU A 45 -7.71 24.32 -0.59
CA LEU A 45 -7.98 22.89 -0.49
C LEU A 45 -6.72 22.05 -0.23
N PHE A 46 -5.56 22.47 -0.73
CA PHE A 46 -4.32 21.74 -0.50
C PHE A 46 -3.88 21.81 0.97
N GLU A 47 -4.05 22.98 1.61
CA GLU A 47 -3.81 23.16 3.05
C GLU A 47 -4.73 22.30 3.91
N LEU A 48 -5.89 21.88 3.38
CA LEU A 48 -6.76 20.91 4.06
C LEU A 48 -6.37 19.46 3.77
N ILE A 49 -6.07 19.12 2.51
CA ILE A 49 -5.80 17.75 2.08
C ILE A 49 -4.48 17.23 2.67
N ASN A 50 -3.41 18.03 2.65
CA ASN A 50 -2.09 17.57 3.07
C ASN A 50 -2.04 17.20 4.58
N PRO A 51 -2.58 18.00 5.52
CA PRO A 51 -2.64 17.60 6.92
C PRO A 51 -3.58 16.40 7.16
N ILE A 52 -4.66 16.25 6.39
CA ILE A 52 -5.53 15.06 6.47
C ILE A 52 -4.73 13.81 6.10
N LEU A 53 -4.04 13.85 4.98
CA LEU A 53 -3.23 12.75 4.48
C LEU A 53 -2.10 12.37 5.46
N ASN A 54 -1.36 13.36 5.97
CA ASN A 54 -0.31 13.13 6.95
C ASN A 54 -0.85 12.60 8.29
N GLY A 55 -2.04 13.05 8.70
CA GLY A 55 -2.71 12.53 9.89
C GLY A 55 -3.12 11.06 9.74
N LEU A 56 -3.64 10.66 8.58
CA LEU A 56 -3.93 9.26 8.27
C LEU A 56 -2.65 8.40 8.29
N VAL A 57 -1.57 8.88 7.67
CA VAL A 57 -0.26 8.21 7.70
C VAL A 57 0.27 8.06 9.13
N THR A 58 0.02 9.06 10.00
CA THR A 58 0.36 9.00 11.42
C THR A 58 -0.49 7.97 12.16
N ILE A 59 -1.79 7.88 11.87
CA ILE A 59 -2.67 6.84 12.42
C ILE A 59 -2.16 5.45 12.03
N PHE A 60 -1.79 5.25 10.76
CA PHE A 60 -1.22 3.98 10.31
C PHE A 60 0.08 3.65 11.03
N LEU A 61 0.94 4.62 11.31
CA LEU A 61 2.15 4.38 12.12
C LEU A 61 1.79 3.88 13.53
N VAL A 62 0.88 4.56 14.23
CA VAL A 62 0.48 4.17 15.59
C VAL A 62 -0.17 2.80 15.60
N VAL A 63 -1.16 2.57 14.73
CA VAL A 63 -1.82 1.26 14.59
C VAL A 63 -0.79 0.18 14.22
N GLY A 64 0.17 0.53 13.37
CA GLY A 64 1.26 -0.32 12.93
C GLY A 64 2.15 -0.83 14.05
N ILE A 65 2.48 0.01 15.02
CA ILE A 65 3.24 -0.40 16.22
C ILE A 65 2.47 -1.48 16.99
N PHE A 66 1.17 -1.28 17.25
CA PHE A 66 0.34 -2.27 17.94
C PHE A 66 0.16 -3.55 17.11
N SER A 67 -0.05 -3.39 15.80
CA SER A 67 -0.19 -4.48 14.85
C SER A 67 1.07 -5.35 14.82
N LEU A 68 2.27 -4.75 14.80
CA LEU A 68 3.54 -5.47 14.88
C LEU A 68 3.68 -6.26 16.19
N ILE A 69 3.25 -5.69 17.32
CA ILE A 69 3.32 -6.38 18.62
C ILE A 69 2.45 -7.65 18.63
N PHE A 70 1.24 -7.58 18.07
CA PHE A 70 0.30 -8.70 18.06
C PHE A 70 0.54 -9.70 16.93
N HIS A 71 0.90 -9.23 15.74
CA HIS A 71 1.00 -10.04 14.52
C HIS A 71 2.44 -10.33 14.08
N GLY A 72 3.44 -9.65 14.65
CA GLY A 72 4.85 -9.82 14.26
C GLY A 72 5.41 -11.22 14.49
N LYS A 73 4.72 -12.07 15.26
CA LYS A 73 5.10 -13.48 15.47
C LYS A 73 4.70 -14.40 14.31
N TYR A 74 3.73 -14.01 13.48
CA TYR A 74 3.24 -14.81 12.35
C TYR A 74 4.08 -14.60 11.07
N GLY A 75 5.20 -13.87 11.16
CA GLY A 75 6.05 -13.58 10.01
C GLY A 75 6.74 -14.82 9.47
N ARG A 76 6.54 -15.11 8.17
CA ARG A 76 7.25 -16.18 7.45
C ARG A 76 8.76 -15.93 7.39
N ILE A 77 9.16 -14.68 7.17
CA ILE A 77 10.54 -14.20 7.26
C ILE A 77 10.77 -13.63 8.66
N LYS A 78 11.86 -14.07 9.30
CA LYS A 78 12.22 -13.68 10.67
C LYS A 78 12.58 -12.20 10.74
N THR A 79 12.14 -11.53 11.81
CA THR A 79 12.42 -10.11 12.07
C THR A 79 13.91 -9.76 12.02
N ARG A 80 14.78 -10.67 12.47
CA ARG A 80 16.24 -10.48 12.40
C ARG A 80 16.74 -10.30 10.96
N ASP A 81 16.19 -11.07 10.03
CA ASP A 81 16.63 -11.04 8.63
C ASP A 81 16.07 -9.80 7.92
N ILE A 82 14.87 -9.35 8.31
CA ILE A 82 14.32 -8.05 7.91
C ILE A 82 15.20 -6.91 8.40
N LEU A 83 15.60 -6.90 9.68
CA LEU A 83 16.47 -5.84 10.22
C LEU A 83 17.84 -5.81 9.54
N LYS A 84 18.40 -6.97 9.20
CA LYS A 84 19.64 -7.05 8.41
C LYS A 84 19.47 -6.45 7.02
N PHE A 85 18.36 -6.78 6.34
CA PHE A 85 18.04 -6.20 5.04
C PHE A 85 17.91 -4.67 5.12
N LEU A 86 17.12 -4.16 6.06
CA LEU A 86 16.96 -2.71 6.28
C LEU A 86 18.29 -2.01 6.59
N THR A 87 19.12 -2.62 7.42
CA THR A 87 20.47 -2.13 7.75
C THR A 87 21.34 -2.07 6.49
N GLY A 88 21.37 -3.15 5.70
CA GLY A 88 22.13 -3.21 4.45
C GLY A 88 21.68 -2.16 3.43
N VAL A 89 20.37 -2.00 3.23
CA VAL A 89 19.81 -0.97 2.34
C VAL A 89 20.18 0.44 2.84
N SER A 90 20.08 0.69 4.15
CA SER A 90 20.45 1.99 4.72
C SER A 90 21.92 2.33 4.51
N PHE A 91 22.83 1.35 4.60
CA PHE A 91 24.24 1.53 4.25
C PHE A 91 24.42 1.90 2.79
N VAL A 92 23.75 1.20 1.87
CA VAL A 92 23.83 1.48 0.43
C VAL A 92 23.32 2.88 0.13
N LEU A 93 22.16 3.27 0.67
CA LEU A 93 21.58 4.61 0.47
C LEU A 93 22.49 5.69 1.03
N THR A 94 23.06 5.49 2.22
CA THR A 94 24.03 6.42 2.82
C THR A 94 25.24 6.61 1.92
N PHE A 95 25.81 5.50 1.43
CA PHE A 95 26.97 5.53 0.55
C PHE A 95 26.67 6.26 -0.78
N LEU A 96 25.52 5.98 -1.39
CA LEU A 96 25.07 6.67 -2.60
C LEU A 96 24.87 8.16 -2.36
N THR A 97 24.22 8.56 -1.27
CA THR A 97 24.01 9.96 -0.91
C THR A 97 25.32 10.69 -0.68
N ILE A 98 26.32 10.05 -0.07
CA ILE A 98 27.65 10.64 0.09
C ILE A 98 28.34 10.82 -1.26
N ILE A 99 28.33 9.81 -2.14
CA ILE A 99 28.95 9.91 -3.47
C ILE A 99 28.28 11.00 -4.32
N ILE A 100 26.96 10.99 -4.37
CA ILE A 100 26.17 11.96 -5.14
C ILE A 100 26.34 13.36 -4.54
N GLY A 101 26.25 13.49 -3.22
CA GLY A 101 26.47 14.74 -2.51
C GLY A 101 27.87 15.31 -2.74
N TYR A 102 28.89 14.47 -2.67
CA TYR A 102 30.28 14.84 -2.92
C TYR A 102 30.55 15.16 -4.40
N SER A 103 29.87 14.54 -5.36
CA SER A 103 30.08 14.84 -6.78
C SER A 103 29.33 16.08 -7.26
N LEU A 104 28.13 16.34 -6.73
CA LEU A 104 27.28 17.45 -7.17
C LEU A 104 27.46 18.74 -6.36
N TYR A 105 27.80 18.65 -5.08
CA TYR A 105 27.78 19.78 -4.14
C TYR A 105 29.15 20.15 -3.55
N GLN A 106 30.26 19.72 -4.17
CA GLN A 106 31.62 20.17 -3.81
C GLN A 106 31.73 21.68 -3.51
N PRO A 107 31.17 22.59 -4.34
CA PRO A 107 31.31 24.03 -4.11
C PRO A 107 30.55 24.54 -2.88
N VAL A 108 29.54 23.80 -2.39
CA VAL A 108 28.67 24.17 -1.26
C VAL A 108 29.10 23.47 0.03
N LEU A 109 29.52 22.20 -0.07
CA LEU A 109 30.00 21.42 1.07
C LEU A 109 31.38 21.92 1.52
N VAL A 110 32.27 22.32 0.60
CA VAL A 110 33.62 22.79 0.96
C VAL A 110 33.61 24.06 1.82
N PRO A 111 32.76 25.09 1.59
CA PRO A 111 32.63 26.23 2.52
C PRO A 111 31.89 25.88 3.82
N PHE A 112 30.87 25.04 3.76
CA PHE A 112 30.07 24.65 4.94
C PHE A 112 30.88 23.83 5.94
N PHE A 113 31.78 22.97 5.45
CA PHE A 113 32.73 22.21 6.26
C PHE A 113 34.10 22.91 6.37
N GLY A 114 34.38 23.91 5.55
CA GLY A 114 35.69 24.54 5.35
C GLY A 114 36.30 25.19 6.59
N GLY A 115 35.47 25.69 7.51
CA GLY A 115 35.92 26.18 8.81
C GLY A 115 36.35 25.07 9.79
N TYR A 116 35.93 23.83 9.54
CA TYR A 116 36.20 22.64 10.37
C TYR A 116 37.21 21.68 9.75
N LEU A 117 37.73 21.97 8.55
CA LEU A 117 38.64 21.10 7.79
C LEU A 117 40.12 21.17 8.24
N SER A 118 40.49 21.98 9.24
CA SER A 118 41.83 21.90 9.84
C SER A 118 41.88 20.86 10.97
N GLY A 119 42.66 19.79 10.80
CA GLY A 119 42.93 18.80 11.84
C GLY A 119 41.91 17.65 11.92
N LEU A 120 41.59 17.20 13.14
CA LEU A 120 40.70 16.05 13.40
C LEU A 120 39.27 16.24 12.86
N GLY A 121 38.80 17.49 12.70
CA GLY A 121 37.46 17.80 12.19
C GLY A 121 37.22 17.31 10.75
N ALA A 122 38.26 17.27 9.92
CA ALA A 122 38.17 16.76 8.55
C ALA A 122 37.86 15.25 8.47
N PHE A 123 38.24 14.49 9.51
CA PHE A 123 37.95 13.06 9.60
C PHE A 123 36.64 12.77 10.34
N ILE A 124 36.32 13.56 11.39
CA ILE A 124 35.15 13.33 12.23
C ILE A 124 33.85 13.75 11.51
N MET A 125 33.84 14.88 10.79
CA MET A 125 32.61 15.40 10.19
C MET A 125 32.00 14.47 9.13
N PRO A 126 32.76 13.88 8.18
CA PRO A 126 32.21 12.91 7.25
C PRO A 126 31.63 11.67 7.94
N LEU A 127 32.27 11.19 9.02
CA LEU A 127 31.76 10.05 9.80
C LEU A 127 30.44 10.39 10.50
N VAL A 128 30.35 11.57 11.13
CA VAL A 128 29.12 12.04 11.79
C VAL A 128 27.99 12.21 10.78
N VAL A 129 28.26 12.86 9.64
CA VAL A 129 27.27 13.05 8.56
C VAL A 129 26.80 11.70 8.00
N SER A 130 27.74 10.77 7.76
CA SER A 130 27.41 9.41 7.30
C SER A 130 26.52 8.68 8.31
N LEU A 131 26.85 8.80 9.60
CA LEU A 131 26.06 8.18 10.66
C LEU A 131 24.65 8.77 10.75
N ILE A 132 24.52 10.10 10.63
CA ILE A 132 23.21 10.78 10.61
C ILE A 132 22.38 10.25 9.43
N PHE A 133 22.92 10.27 8.21
CA PHE A 133 22.21 9.75 7.04
C PHE A 133 21.81 8.28 7.20
N PHE A 134 22.73 7.44 7.69
CA PHE A 134 22.45 6.03 7.96
C PHE A 134 21.30 5.84 8.93
N LEU A 135 21.32 6.55 10.07
CA LEU A 135 20.26 6.48 11.07
C LEU A 135 18.94 7.04 10.53
N SER A 136 18.97 8.11 9.73
CA SER A 136 17.79 8.68 9.09
C SER A 136 17.16 7.71 8.08
N TYR A 137 17.95 7.06 7.23
CA TYR A 137 17.44 6.06 6.29
C TYR A 137 16.88 4.85 7.03
N LEU A 138 17.60 4.34 8.04
CA LEU A 138 17.13 3.21 8.83
C LEU A 138 15.82 3.53 9.54
N ALA A 139 15.73 4.70 10.18
CA ALA A 139 14.50 5.17 10.81
C ALA A 139 13.36 5.32 9.79
N GLY A 140 13.63 5.91 8.63
CA GLY A 140 12.64 6.07 7.56
C GLY A 140 12.09 4.73 7.07
N LEU A 141 12.96 3.75 6.79
CA LEU A 141 12.52 2.43 6.36
C LEU A 141 11.75 1.67 7.46
N LEU A 142 12.13 1.83 8.73
CA LEU A 142 11.39 1.27 9.86
C LEU A 142 9.99 1.90 9.99
N ILE A 143 9.90 3.22 9.81
CA ILE A 143 8.62 3.94 9.80
C ILE A 143 7.72 3.43 8.68
N LEU A 144 8.25 3.26 7.46
CA LEU A 144 7.49 2.71 6.33
C LEU A 144 7.00 1.28 6.61
N LEU A 145 7.86 0.43 7.19
CA LEU A 145 7.48 -0.92 7.58
C LEU A 145 6.32 -0.89 8.60
N LEU A 146 6.41 -0.05 9.64
CA LEU A 146 5.36 0.10 10.63
C LEU A 146 4.07 0.66 10.03
N GLN A 147 4.14 1.65 9.15
CA GLN A 147 2.98 2.17 8.42
C GLN A 147 2.31 1.07 7.58
N GLY A 148 3.11 0.19 6.95
CA GLY A 148 2.61 -1.00 6.27
C GLY A 148 1.84 -1.94 7.20
N PHE A 149 2.35 -2.22 8.41
CA PHE A 149 1.61 -2.99 9.43
C PHE A 149 0.28 -2.36 9.81
N GLY A 150 0.24 -1.03 9.90
CA GLY A 150 -0.98 -0.30 10.21
C GLY A 150 -2.01 -0.47 9.11
N LEU A 151 -1.64 -0.10 7.89
CA LEU A 151 -2.55 -0.15 6.74
C LEU A 151 -3.03 -1.59 6.46
N VAL A 152 -2.12 -2.55 6.39
CA VAL A 152 -2.46 -3.94 6.06
C VAL A 152 -3.38 -4.53 7.12
N SER A 153 -3.18 -4.23 8.41
CA SER A 153 -4.07 -4.72 9.45
C SER A 153 -5.51 -4.24 9.26
N LEU A 154 -5.71 -3.00 8.81
CA LEU A 154 -7.03 -2.45 8.52
C LEU A 154 -7.65 -3.08 7.26
N ILE A 155 -6.84 -3.30 6.22
CA ILE A 155 -7.27 -4.02 5.02
C ILE A 155 -7.76 -5.41 5.41
N VAL A 156 -6.97 -6.16 6.18
CA VAL A 156 -7.30 -7.53 6.61
C VAL A 156 -8.55 -7.57 7.48
N LEU A 157 -8.69 -6.62 8.41
CA LEU A 157 -9.91 -6.47 9.22
C LEU A 157 -11.15 -6.24 8.35
N PHE A 158 -11.02 -5.41 7.32
CA PHE A 158 -12.08 -5.18 6.34
C PHE A 158 -12.38 -6.48 5.57
N GLN A 159 -11.36 -7.17 5.08
CA GLN A 159 -11.52 -8.43 4.35
C GLN A 159 -12.23 -9.48 5.20
N ARG A 160 -11.78 -9.75 6.43
CA ARG A 160 -12.44 -10.69 7.36
C ARG A 160 -13.92 -10.36 7.57
N LYS A 161 -14.27 -9.08 7.64
CA LYS A 161 -15.66 -8.66 7.89
C LYS A 161 -16.57 -8.80 6.68
N TYR A 162 -16.06 -8.54 5.46
CA TYR A 162 -16.90 -8.38 4.28
C TYR A 162 -16.71 -9.46 3.22
N PHE A 163 -15.58 -10.17 3.20
CA PHE A 163 -15.31 -11.12 2.11
C PHE A 163 -16.19 -12.36 2.17
N GLY A 164 -16.56 -12.85 3.37
CA GLY A 164 -17.58 -13.89 3.50
C GLY A 164 -18.88 -13.52 2.79
N LYS A 165 -19.37 -12.29 3.02
CA LYS A 165 -20.55 -11.77 2.33
C LYS A 165 -20.34 -11.58 0.83
N ILE A 166 -19.15 -11.14 0.39
CA ILE A 166 -18.84 -11.01 -1.04
C ILE A 166 -18.91 -12.38 -1.74
N PHE A 167 -18.43 -13.46 -1.10
CA PHE A 167 -18.54 -14.81 -1.66
C PHE A 167 -20.00 -15.26 -1.80
N GLU A 168 -20.82 -15.01 -0.79
CA GLU A 168 -22.27 -15.27 -0.83
C GLU A 168 -22.96 -14.44 -1.93
N ASP A 169 -22.70 -13.14 -1.98
CA ASP A 169 -23.29 -12.21 -2.96
C ASP A 169 -22.89 -12.55 -4.41
N VAL A 170 -21.68 -13.09 -4.62
CA VAL A 170 -21.24 -13.58 -5.93
C VAL A 170 -21.95 -14.88 -6.30
N LYS A 171 -22.12 -15.84 -5.39
CA LYS A 171 -22.88 -17.08 -5.64
C LYS A 171 -24.34 -16.78 -5.98
N GLU A 172 -24.98 -15.89 -5.23
CA GLU A 172 -26.37 -15.52 -5.43
C GLU A 172 -26.58 -14.51 -6.59
N ALA A 173 -25.54 -14.16 -7.35
CA ALA A 173 -25.63 -13.15 -8.41
C ALA A 173 -26.59 -13.56 -9.54
N GLU A 174 -26.94 -14.84 -9.63
CA GLU A 174 -27.80 -15.42 -10.65
C GLU A 174 -29.27 -15.60 -10.19
N GLU A 175 -29.51 -15.84 -8.90
CA GLU A 175 -30.81 -16.32 -8.40
C GLU A 175 -31.88 -15.24 -8.12
N SER A 176 -31.56 -13.93 -8.11
CA SER A 176 -32.47 -12.92 -7.53
C SER A 176 -32.83 -11.73 -8.43
N GLU A 177 -34.09 -11.68 -8.88
CA GLU A 177 -34.77 -10.57 -9.58
C GLU A 177 -35.08 -9.34 -8.68
N SER A 178 -34.42 -9.17 -7.53
CA SER A 178 -34.66 -8.05 -6.61
C SER A 178 -33.97 -6.75 -7.06
N LEU A 179 -34.76 -5.72 -7.36
CA LEU A 179 -34.34 -4.43 -7.96
C LEU A 179 -33.21 -3.67 -7.23
N LEU A 180 -33.09 -3.75 -5.90
CA LEU A 180 -32.04 -3.05 -5.13
C LEU A 180 -30.75 -3.88 -4.99
N ASN A 181 -30.84 -5.22 -4.98
CA ASN A 181 -29.68 -6.12 -5.02
C ASN A 181 -29.05 -6.19 -6.43
N THR A 182 -29.78 -5.76 -7.44
CA THR A 182 -29.35 -5.82 -8.85
C THR A 182 -28.13 -4.93 -9.13
N THR A 183 -28.03 -3.72 -8.58
CA THR A 183 -26.92 -2.78 -8.91
C THR A 183 -25.60 -3.20 -8.30
N TYR A 184 -25.62 -3.65 -7.04
CA TYR A 184 -24.41 -4.14 -6.37
C TYR A 184 -23.94 -5.46 -6.97
N LYS A 185 -24.86 -6.41 -7.26
CA LYS A 185 -24.52 -7.66 -7.96
C LYS A 185 -24.00 -7.41 -9.38
N LYS A 186 -24.57 -6.44 -10.11
CA LYS A 186 -24.03 -5.95 -11.39
C LYS A 186 -22.63 -5.36 -11.24
N PHE A 187 -22.38 -4.58 -10.19
CA PHE A 187 -21.05 -4.07 -9.90
C PHE A 187 -20.06 -5.18 -9.61
N LEU A 188 -20.43 -6.19 -8.81
CA LEU A 188 -19.57 -7.34 -8.54
C LEU A 188 -19.24 -8.13 -9.81
N ARG A 189 -20.26 -8.46 -10.63
CA ARG A 189 -20.04 -9.10 -11.94
C ARG A 189 -19.15 -8.26 -12.86
N TRP A 190 -19.37 -6.95 -12.91
CA TRP A 190 -18.52 -6.03 -13.69
C TRP A 190 -17.09 -5.95 -13.15
N PHE A 191 -16.93 -5.89 -11.83
CA PHE A 191 -15.65 -5.77 -11.15
C PHE A 191 -14.79 -7.02 -11.35
N PHE A 192 -15.39 -8.19 -11.16
CA PHE A 192 -14.74 -9.49 -11.40
C PHE A 192 -14.75 -9.91 -12.87
N ASP A 193 -15.34 -9.10 -13.77
CA ASP A 193 -15.43 -9.40 -15.20
C ASP A 193 -16.03 -10.78 -15.52
N ILE A 194 -17.08 -11.18 -14.78
CA ILE A 194 -17.70 -12.50 -14.90
C ILE A 194 -18.57 -12.55 -16.17
N PRO A 195 -18.31 -13.47 -17.11
CA PRO A 195 -19.16 -13.67 -18.29
C PRO A 195 -20.59 -14.10 -17.92
N GLU A 196 -21.59 -13.60 -18.66
CA GLU A 196 -23.01 -13.91 -18.41
C GLU A 196 -23.37 -15.39 -18.60
N VAL A 197 -22.55 -16.15 -19.32
CA VAL A 197 -22.77 -17.58 -19.62
C VAL A 197 -22.31 -18.53 -18.52
N LEU A 198 -21.62 -18.03 -17.49
CA LEU A 198 -21.13 -18.85 -16.39
C LEU A 198 -22.15 -18.88 -15.25
N ASP A 199 -22.40 -20.08 -14.72
CA ASP A 199 -23.24 -20.29 -13.54
C ASP A 199 -22.44 -19.91 -12.29
N THR A 200 -22.83 -18.83 -11.63
CA THR A 200 -22.13 -18.33 -10.44
C THR A 200 -22.44 -19.15 -9.19
N GLY A 201 -23.53 -19.92 -9.18
CA GLY A 201 -23.92 -20.81 -8.09
C GLY A 201 -22.95 -21.96 -7.89
N GLU A 202 -22.26 -22.41 -8.95
CA GLU A 202 -21.25 -23.46 -8.89
C GLU A 202 -19.87 -23.00 -8.38
N MET A 203 -19.74 -21.78 -7.82
CA MET A 203 -18.46 -21.26 -7.35
C MET A 203 -17.80 -22.18 -6.30
N LYS A 204 -16.53 -22.54 -6.56
CA LYS A 204 -15.69 -23.39 -5.70
C LYS A 204 -14.46 -22.64 -5.20
N ILE A 205 -14.02 -23.00 -4.00
CA ILE A 205 -12.77 -22.58 -3.39
C ILE A 205 -11.88 -23.81 -3.27
N ASP A 206 -10.60 -23.71 -3.65
CA ASP A 206 -9.65 -24.83 -3.57
C ASP A 206 -8.92 -24.78 -2.23
N GLU A 207 -8.91 -25.87 -1.47
CA GLU A 207 -8.51 -25.93 -0.05
C GLU A 207 -6.98 -25.89 0.19
N GLU A 208 -6.16 -25.60 -0.82
CA GLU A 208 -4.69 -25.56 -0.66
C GLU A 208 -4.23 -24.35 0.19
N THR A 209 -4.29 -24.52 1.51
CA THR A 209 -3.99 -23.47 2.49
C THR A 209 -2.57 -23.46 2.99
N SER A 210 -1.87 -24.60 2.99
CA SER A 210 -0.56 -24.70 3.63
C SER A 210 0.58 -24.33 2.67
N GLN A 211 0.82 -23.02 2.52
CA GLN A 211 2.18 -22.59 2.20
C GLN A 211 2.79 -21.97 3.45
N ASP A 212 3.65 -22.75 4.10
CA ASP A 212 4.48 -22.32 5.23
C ASP A 212 5.60 -21.36 4.80
N SER A 213 5.87 -21.27 3.49
CA SER A 213 6.91 -20.44 2.91
C SER A 213 6.37 -19.14 2.29
N PHE A 214 7.22 -18.11 2.24
CA PHE A 214 6.90 -16.84 1.62
C PHE A 214 6.74 -17.00 0.10
N SER A 215 5.54 -16.72 -0.43
CA SER A 215 5.27 -16.79 -1.86
C SER A 215 5.85 -15.58 -2.60
N TRP A 216 7.10 -15.72 -3.04
CA TRP A 216 7.78 -14.69 -3.84
C TRP A 216 7.07 -14.40 -5.16
N GLU A 217 6.39 -15.38 -5.73
CA GLU A 217 5.63 -15.21 -6.96
C GLU A 217 4.43 -14.28 -6.75
N ASN A 218 3.62 -14.52 -5.71
CA ASN A 218 2.47 -13.67 -5.39
C ASN A 218 2.93 -12.26 -4.97
N PHE A 219 3.98 -12.17 -4.16
CA PHE A 219 4.59 -10.89 -3.79
C PHE A 219 5.02 -10.09 -5.03
N ARG A 220 5.76 -10.69 -5.96
CA ARG A 220 6.20 -10.02 -7.19
C ARG A 220 5.01 -9.62 -8.05
N SER A 221 4.04 -10.51 -8.23
CA SER A 221 2.85 -10.23 -9.03
C SER A 221 2.04 -9.05 -8.46
N ALA A 222 1.90 -8.96 -7.14
CA ALA A 222 1.24 -7.85 -6.48
C ALA A 222 2.04 -6.56 -6.61
N PHE A 223 3.33 -6.63 -6.31
CA PHE A 223 4.24 -5.51 -6.43
C PHE A 223 4.23 -4.92 -7.85
N PHE A 224 4.26 -5.76 -8.90
CA PHE A 224 4.20 -5.28 -10.29
C PHE A 224 2.85 -4.64 -10.62
N LEU A 225 1.74 -5.22 -10.15
CA LEU A 225 0.43 -4.63 -10.37
C LEU A 225 0.30 -3.26 -9.68
N GLU A 226 0.75 -3.16 -8.44
CA GLU A 226 0.83 -1.90 -7.71
C GLU A 226 1.78 -0.90 -8.39
N ALA A 227 2.93 -1.35 -8.91
CA ALA A 227 3.89 -0.52 -9.63
C ALA A 227 3.30 0.08 -10.91
N ILE A 228 2.46 -0.65 -11.64
CA ILE A 228 1.76 -0.13 -12.84
C ILE A 228 0.82 1.00 -12.43
N VAL A 229 0.01 0.80 -11.37
CA VAL A 229 -0.90 1.82 -10.85
C VAL A 229 -0.11 3.04 -10.35
N ALA A 230 0.95 2.81 -9.59
CA ALA A 230 1.84 3.85 -9.08
C ALA A 230 2.49 4.67 -10.19
N SER A 231 2.90 4.02 -11.28
CA SER A 231 3.50 4.70 -12.43
C SER A 231 2.51 5.67 -13.07
N ILE A 232 1.25 5.28 -13.21
CA ILE A 232 0.21 6.16 -13.78
C ILE A 232 -0.12 7.31 -12.83
N MET A 233 -0.13 7.09 -11.52
CA MET A 233 -0.29 8.16 -10.53
C MET A 233 0.91 9.12 -10.53
N ALA A 234 2.15 8.61 -10.61
CA ALA A 234 3.35 9.41 -10.71
C ALA A 234 3.35 10.25 -12.00
N ILE A 235 2.94 9.66 -13.13
CA ILE A 235 2.69 10.37 -14.38
C ILE A 235 1.69 11.50 -14.11
N TYR A 236 0.49 11.21 -13.59
CA TYR A 236 -0.52 12.24 -13.33
C TYR A 236 0.02 13.43 -12.49
N ILE A 237 0.68 13.16 -11.37
CA ILE A 237 1.23 14.21 -10.49
C ILE A 237 2.32 15.01 -11.22
N SER A 238 3.24 14.34 -11.92
CA SER A 238 4.31 14.99 -12.69
C SER A 238 3.82 15.77 -13.91
N LEU A 239 2.62 15.47 -14.40
CA LEU A 239 2.03 16.09 -15.58
C LEU A 239 1.07 17.22 -15.23
N ASN A 240 0.68 17.39 -13.96
CA ASN A 240 -0.29 18.39 -13.56
C ASN A 240 0.37 19.79 -13.42
N PRO A 241 0.11 20.75 -14.34
CA PRO A 241 0.77 22.05 -14.32
C PRO A 241 0.34 22.92 -13.13
N LEU A 242 -0.88 22.73 -12.61
CA LEU A 242 -1.36 23.47 -11.45
C LEU A 242 -0.58 23.07 -10.20
N LEU A 243 -0.35 21.77 -10.03
CA LEU A 243 0.48 21.26 -8.93
C LEU A 243 1.92 21.73 -9.03
N LEU A 244 2.52 21.72 -10.23
CA LEU A 244 3.91 22.12 -10.43
C LEU A 244 4.16 23.62 -10.31
N ALA A 245 3.16 24.47 -10.64
CA ALA A 245 3.32 25.91 -10.58
C ALA A 245 3.16 26.48 -9.16
N GLU A 246 2.31 25.87 -8.35
CA GLU A 246 1.92 26.41 -7.05
C GLU A 246 2.63 25.77 -5.86
N ARG A 247 3.22 24.58 -6.04
CA ARG A 247 3.74 23.77 -4.92
C ARG A 247 5.20 23.41 -5.08
N SER A 248 5.87 23.32 -3.93
CA SER A 248 7.24 22.82 -3.86
C SER A 248 7.30 21.32 -4.16
N LEU A 249 8.46 20.86 -4.66
CA LEU A 249 8.72 19.44 -4.91
C LEU A 249 8.48 18.58 -3.65
N SER A 250 8.82 19.11 -2.47
CA SER A 250 8.62 18.44 -1.18
C SER A 250 7.15 18.24 -0.82
N GLU A 251 6.29 19.22 -1.09
CA GLU A 251 4.85 19.13 -0.84
C GLU A 251 4.19 18.12 -1.77
N LEU A 252 4.58 18.12 -3.05
CA LEU A 252 4.12 17.15 -4.03
C LEU A 252 4.60 15.74 -3.72
N PHE A 253 5.83 15.60 -3.19
CA PHE A 253 6.34 14.31 -2.74
C PHE A 253 5.58 13.80 -1.51
N ALA A 254 5.25 14.66 -0.55
CA ALA A 254 4.42 14.28 0.59
C ALA A 254 3.02 13.83 0.13
N LEU A 255 2.41 14.58 -0.81
CA LEU A 255 1.13 14.21 -1.43
C LEU A 255 1.23 12.85 -2.13
N ALA A 256 2.22 12.66 -3.00
CA ALA A 256 2.45 11.41 -3.72
C ALA A 256 2.65 10.23 -2.76
N SER A 257 3.47 10.42 -1.73
CA SER A 257 3.72 9.44 -0.69
C SER A 257 2.45 9.07 0.07
N ALA A 258 1.60 10.04 0.41
CA ALA A 258 0.34 9.74 1.07
C ALA A 258 -0.67 9.05 0.14
N VAL A 259 -0.75 9.46 -1.12
CA VAL A 259 -1.63 8.83 -2.13
C VAL A 259 -1.21 7.38 -2.39
N SER A 260 0.07 7.06 -2.26
CA SER A 260 0.59 5.70 -2.47
C SER A 260 -0.05 4.65 -1.56
N TYR A 261 -0.55 5.03 -0.38
CA TYR A 261 -1.23 4.12 0.54
C TYR A 261 -2.59 3.63 0.03
N PHE A 262 -3.22 4.33 -0.91
CA PHE A 262 -4.49 3.89 -1.50
C PHE A 262 -4.31 2.77 -2.53
N ILE A 263 -3.14 2.67 -3.16
CA ILE A 263 -2.87 1.65 -4.18
C ILE A 263 -2.96 0.23 -3.58
N PRO A 264 -2.26 -0.09 -2.48
CA PRO A 264 -2.39 -1.39 -1.83
C PRO A 264 -3.81 -1.67 -1.33
N VAL A 265 -4.58 -0.67 -0.90
CA VAL A 265 -5.98 -0.85 -0.46
C VAL A 265 -6.86 -1.44 -1.56
N VAL A 266 -6.56 -1.14 -2.83
CA VAL A 266 -7.30 -1.68 -3.97
C VAL A 266 -6.70 -3.00 -4.45
N VAL A 267 -5.37 -3.08 -4.51
CA VAL A 267 -4.67 -4.21 -5.15
C VAL A 267 -4.53 -5.41 -4.22
N ILE A 268 -4.09 -5.21 -2.97
CA ILE A 268 -3.83 -6.30 -2.01
C ILE A 268 -5.07 -7.17 -1.80
N PRO A 269 -6.29 -6.62 -1.64
CA PRO A 269 -7.45 -7.46 -1.41
C PRO A 269 -7.74 -8.47 -2.53
N LEU A 270 -7.28 -8.20 -3.75
CA LEU A 270 -7.47 -9.13 -4.87
C LEU A 270 -6.68 -10.42 -4.70
N PHE A 271 -5.52 -10.36 -4.05
CA PHE A 271 -4.62 -11.50 -3.91
C PHE A 271 -5.16 -12.60 -3.01
N ILE A 272 -6.15 -12.31 -2.15
CA ILE A 272 -6.80 -13.38 -1.38
C ILE A 272 -7.63 -14.30 -2.30
N PHE A 273 -8.26 -13.77 -3.35
CA PHE A 273 -8.98 -14.59 -4.33
C PHE A 273 -8.02 -15.50 -5.10
N LYS A 274 -6.81 -14.99 -5.40
CA LYS A 274 -5.73 -15.79 -6.00
C LYS A 274 -5.28 -16.88 -5.04
N ARG A 275 -5.07 -16.54 -3.77
CA ARG A 275 -4.62 -17.46 -2.72
C ARG A 275 -5.60 -18.61 -2.49
N LEU A 276 -6.88 -18.28 -2.45
CA LEU A 276 -7.99 -19.22 -2.27
C LEU A 276 -8.38 -19.93 -3.58
N LYS A 277 -7.74 -19.58 -4.71
CA LYS A 277 -8.04 -20.08 -6.06
C LYS A 277 -9.55 -20.10 -6.36
N VAL A 278 -10.24 -19.02 -6.00
CA VAL A 278 -11.70 -18.93 -6.13
C VAL A 278 -12.07 -18.97 -7.60
N LYS A 279 -12.84 -19.98 -7.98
CA LYS A 279 -13.14 -20.30 -9.37
C LYS A 279 -14.61 -20.62 -9.60
N ILE A 280 -15.08 -20.27 -10.79
CA ILE A 280 -16.39 -20.63 -11.31
C ILE A 280 -16.14 -21.67 -12.42
N PRO A 281 -16.64 -22.91 -12.27
CA PRO A 281 -16.53 -23.93 -13.32
C PRO A 281 -17.16 -23.44 -14.61
N GLY A 282 -16.43 -23.59 -15.71
CA GLY A 282 -16.91 -23.23 -17.04
C GLY A 282 -16.94 -24.43 -17.97
N PRO A 283 -17.70 -24.37 -19.08
CA PRO A 283 -17.83 -25.50 -20.01
C PRO A 283 -16.52 -25.84 -20.76
N ALA A 284 -15.58 -24.88 -20.87
CA ALA A 284 -14.30 -25.05 -21.55
C ALA A 284 -13.08 -24.90 -20.64
N ALA A 285 -13.14 -23.99 -19.66
CA ALA A 285 -12.10 -23.75 -18.68
C ALA A 285 -12.70 -23.11 -17.42
N ASP A 286 -12.08 -23.36 -16.27
CA ASP A 286 -12.45 -22.69 -15.01
C ASP A 286 -12.13 -21.19 -15.09
N PHE A 287 -13.07 -20.36 -14.64
CA PHE A 287 -12.89 -18.92 -14.55
C PHE A 287 -12.44 -18.52 -13.15
N PHE A 288 -11.25 -17.92 -13.02
CA PHE A 288 -10.71 -17.45 -11.74
C PHE A 288 -11.09 -16.00 -11.48
N LEU A 289 -11.74 -15.72 -10.34
CA LEU A 289 -12.18 -14.36 -9.98
C LEU A 289 -11.03 -13.35 -9.96
N PHE A 290 -9.84 -13.79 -9.52
CA PHE A 290 -8.64 -12.95 -9.50
C PHE A 290 -8.26 -12.42 -10.89
N GLU A 291 -8.28 -13.26 -11.92
CA GLU A 291 -7.85 -12.86 -13.27
C GLU A 291 -8.83 -11.86 -13.89
N GLY A 292 -10.14 -12.06 -13.67
CA GLY A 292 -11.16 -11.10 -14.10
C GLY A 292 -11.03 -9.74 -13.40
N ALA A 293 -10.89 -9.72 -12.08
CA ALA A 293 -10.66 -8.48 -11.34
C ALA A 293 -9.35 -7.78 -11.73
N ARG A 294 -8.27 -8.54 -11.93
CA ARG A 294 -6.98 -8.04 -12.39
C ARG A 294 -7.08 -7.41 -13.78
N SER A 295 -7.73 -8.10 -14.72
CA SER A 295 -7.97 -7.60 -16.08
C SER A 295 -8.75 -6.28 -16.05
N ARG A 296 -9.83 -6.24 -15.26
CA ARG A 296 -10.65 -5.04 -15.09
C ARG A 296 -9.85 -3.87 -14.51
N LEU A 297 -9.08 -4.12 -13.46
CA LEU A 297 -8.23 -3.12 -12.82
C LEU A 297 -7.20 -2.57 -13.80
N LEU A 298 -6.49 -3.44 -14.53
CA LEU A 298 -5.54 -3.02 -15.57
C LEU A 298 -6.22 -2.23 -16.68
N GLY A 299 -7.40 -2.64 -17.13
CA GLY A 299 -8.19 -1.91 -18.13
C GLY A 299 -8.55 -0.50 -17.67
N LEU A 300 -9.02 -0.34 -16.43
CA LEU A 300 -9.32 0.98 -15.84
C LEU A 300 -8.07 1.85 -15.73
N VAL A 301 -6.98 1.26 -15.23
CA VAL A 301 -5.71 1.93 -15.02
C VAL A 301 -5.13 2.41 -16.36
N LEU A 302 -5.12 1.57 -17.39
CA LEU A 302 -4.70 1.94 -18.75
C LEU A 302 -5.58 3.03 -19.36
N THR A 303 -6.91 2.93 -19.17
CA THR A 303 -7.86 3.93 -19.68
C THR A 303 -7.62 5.29 -19.03
N LEU A 304 -7.53 5.34 -17.70
CA LEU A 304 -7.25 6.56 -16.95
C LEU A 304 -5.86 7.12 -17.28
N GLY A 305 -4.84 6.26 -17.35
CA GLY A 305 -3.49 6.65 -17.74
C GLY A 305 -3.45 7.28 -19.13
N THR A 306 -4.20 6.72 -20.09
CA THR A 306 -4.32 7.26 -21.45
C THR A 306 -5.00 8.63 -21.45
N ILE A 307 -6.09 8.79 -20.70
CA ILE A 307 -6.79 10.08 -20.55
C ILE A 307 -5.84 11.14 -19.95
N PHE A 308 -5.08 10.79 -18.91
CA PHE A 308 -4.13 11.72 -18.29
C PHE A 308 -2.98 12.11 -19.22
N LEU A 309 -2.48 11.17 -20.03
CA LEU A 309 -1.47 11.46 -21.05
C LEU A 309 -2.02 12.44 -22.12
N PHE A 310 -3.25 12.24 -22.58
CA PHE A 310 -3.89 13.15 -23.54
C PHE A 310 -4.14 14.54 -22.94
N LEU A 311 -4.65 14.61 -21.71
CA LEU A 311 -4.84 15.88 -20.99
C LEU A 311 -3.52 16.64 -20.87
N ARG A 312 -2.41 15.94 -20.63
CA ARG A 312 -1.09 16.57 -20.60
C ARG A 312 -0.64 17.07 -21.96
N LEU A 313 -0.76 16.26 -23.02
CA LEU A 313 -0.33 16.69 -24.36
C LEU A 313 -1.07 17.96 -24.82
N ALA A 314 -2.27 18.19 -24.28
CA ALA A 314 -3.04 19.41 -24.50
C ALA A 314 -2.53 20.64 -23.71
N LEU A 315 -1.72 20.47 -22.65
CA LEU A 315 -1.23 21.54 -21.78
C LEU A 315 0.24 21.89 -22.12
N LYS A 316 0.46 23.16 -22.50
CA LYS A 316 1.77 23.74 -22.91
C LYS A 316 2.78 23.82 -21.74
N ALA A 317 4.01 24.24 -22.02
CA ALA A 317 5.21 23.44 -21.81
C ALA A 317 5.77 23.64 -20.38
N VAL A 318 5.99 22.55 -19.65
CA VAL A 318 6.94 22.52 -18.52
C VAL A 318 8.25 21.97 -19.05
N ASP A 319 9.38 22.44 -18.53
CA ASP A 319 10.69 21.93 -18.91
C ASP A 319 10.76 20.39 -18.77
N PRO A 320 11.14 19.66 -19.85
CA PRO A 320 11.16 18.20 -19.85
C PRO A 320 12.03 17.61 -18.72
N GLU A 321 13.09 18.31 -18.33
CA GLU A 321 13.98 17.88 -17.25
C GLU A 321 13.27 17.84 -15.90
N ILE A 322 12.54 18.91 -15.53
CA ILE A 322 11.79 18.99 -14.27
C ILE A 322 10.78 17.85 -14.19
N LEU A 323 10.11 17.55 -15.32
CA LEU A 323 9.15 16.47 -15.42
C LEU A 323 9.80 15.11 -15.20
N VAL A 324 10.92 14.83 -15.86
CA VAL A 324 11.63 13.54 -15.72
C VAL A 324 12.15 13.36 -14.29
N TYR A 325 12.77 14.37 -13.70
CA TYR A 325 13.25 14.30 -12.32
C TYR A 325 12.10 14.12 -11.32
N SER A 326 11.02 14.89 -11.47
CA SER A 326 9.83 14.77 -10.62
C SER A 326 9.20 13.38 -10.74
N PHE A 327 9.03 12.88 -11.96
CA PHE A 327 8.49 11.55 -12.23
C PHE A 327 9.32 10.45 -11.57
N ILE A 328 10.65 10.44 -11.78
CA ILE A 328 11.54 9.44 -11.19
C ILE A 328 11.47 9.52 -9.66
N PHE A 329 11.52 10.74 -9.11
CA PHE A 329 11.49 10.95 -7.67
C PHE A 329 10.20 10.44 -7.02
N TYR A 330 9.04 10.78 -7.60
CA TYR A 330 7.74 10.29 -7.12
C TYR A 330 7.62 8.79 -7.29
N LEU A 331 8.01 8.25 -8.46
CA LEU A 331 7.94 6.82 -8.74
C LEU A 331 8.75 6.01 -7.73
N VAL A 332 9.99 6.43 -7.41
CA VAL A 332 10.81 5.77 -6.40
C VAL A 332 10.11 5.77 -5.05
N GLY A 333 9.54 6.90 -4.63
CA GLY A 333 8.77 6.99 -3.38
C GLY A 333 7.58 6.02 -3.34
N PHE A 334 6.79 5.98 -4.41
CA PHE A 334 5.67 5.04 -4.56
C PHE A 334 6.15 3.59 -4.45
N LEU A 335 7.17 3.21 -5.24
CA LEU A 335 7.66 1.84 -5.30
C LEU A 335 8.22 1.37 -3.96
N VAL A 336 8.95 2.23 -3.24
CA VAL A 336 9.46 1.88 -1.92
C VAL A 336 8.31 1.68 -0.93
N ASN A 337 7.30 2.54 -0.92
CA ASN A 337 6.17 2.38 -0.01
C ASN A 337 5.35 1.12 -0.32
N THR A 338 4.99 0.94 -1.60
CA THR A 338 4.32 -0.26 -2.10
C THR A 338 5.10 -1.52 -1.72
N PHE A 339 6.42 -1.55 -1.94
CA PHE A 339 7.26 -2.70 -1.55
C PHE A 339 7.04 -3.11 -0.09
N PHE A 340 7.09 -2.15 0.84
CA PHE A 340 6.91 -2.44 2.26
C PHE A 340 5.51 -2.93 2.58
N ILE A 341 4.48 -2.28 2.05
CA ILE A 341 3.08 -2.63 2.33
C ILE A 341 2.76 -4.03 1.78
N THR A 342 3.11 -4.29 0.52
CA THR A 342 2.97 -5.61 -0.11
C THR A 342 3.76 -6.66 0.67
N PHE A 343 4.99 -6.35 1.09
CA PHE A 343 5.83 -7.28 1.87
C PHE A 343 5.17 -7.63 3.20
N VAL A 344 4.66 -6.65 3.94
CA VAL A 344 3.97 -6.88 5.21
C VAL A 344 2.78 -7.81 5.03
N TYR A 345 1.97 -7.61 3.99
CA TYR A 345 0.82 -8.47 3.71
C TYR A 345 1.21 -9.93 3.47
N PHE A 346 2.10 -10.20 2.52
CA PHE A 346 2.50 -11.58 2.20
C PHE A 346 3.34 -12.24 3.29
N ASN A 347 4.04 -11.45 4.11
CA ASN A 347 4.87 -12.01 5.17
C ASN A 347 4.08 -12.36 6.44
N TYR A 348 3.09 -11.54 6.81
CA TYR A 348 2.42 -11.63 8.13
C TYR A 348 0.91 -11.92 8.07
N PHE A 349 0.20 -11.56 7.00
CA PHE A 349 -1.27 -11.50 7.02
C PHE A 349 -1.98 -12.42 6.02
N GLU A 350 -1.42 -12.64 4.82
CA GLU A 350 -2.07 -13.45 3.76
C GLU A 350 -2.46 -14.85 4.24
N GLY A 351 -1.52 -15.57 4.89
CA GLY A 351 -1.74 -16.94 5.37
C GLY A 351 -2.86 -17.01 6.42
N PRO A 352 -2.73 -16.29 7.55
CA PRO A 352 -3.76 -16.26 8.58
C PRO A 352 -5.14 -15.83 8.05
N LEU A 353 -5.19 -14.86 7.15
CA LEU A 353 -6.45 -14.41 6.55
C LEU A 353 -7.09 -15.50 5.69
N ALA A 354 -6.30 -16.20 4.87
CA ALA A 354 -6.81 -17.27 4.02
C ALA A 354 -7.39 -18.43 4.84
N GLU A 355 -6.72 -18.81 5.94
CA GLU A 355 -7.24 -19.80 6.88
C GLU A 355 -8.59 -19.39 7.46
N ASP A 356 -8.70 -18.15 7.97
CA ASP A 356 -9.92 -17.69 8.63
C ASP A 356 -11.12 -17.62 7.66
N LEU A 357 -10.88 -17.24 6.39
CA LEU A 357 -11.93 -17.16 5.37
C LEU A 357 -12.40 -18.52 4.90
N LEU A 358 -11.53 -19.53 4.91
CA LEU A 358 -11.90 -20.90 4.58
C LEU A 358 -12.70 -21.55 5.70
N ASP A 359 -12.26 -21.37 6.95
CA ASP A 359 -13.03 -21.84 8.11
C ASP A 359 -14.45 -21.23 8.10
N GLU A 360 -14.60 -19.95 7.76
CA GLU A 360 -15.94 -19.32 7.63
C GLU A 360 -16.76 -19.87 6.46
N PHE A 361 -16.12 -20.18 5.33
CA PHE A 361 -16.80 -20.72 4.16
C PHE A 361 -17.28 -22.17 4.39
N ASP A 362 -16.46 -22.99 5.04
CA ASP A 362 -16.78 -24.38 5.39
C ASP A 362 -17.87 -24.48 6.47
N GLU A 363 -17.96 -23.50 7.38
CA GLU A 363 -19.03 -23.45 8.38
C GLU A 363 -20.40 -23.07 7.79
N LYS A 364 -20.43 -22.39 6.63
CA LYS A 364 -21.65 -21.85 6.00
C LYS A 364 -22.12 -22.61 4.76
N GLY A 365 -21.23 -23.33 4.09
CA GLY A 365 -21.53 -24.21 2.95
C GLY A 365 -22.01 -25.58 3.40
#